data_AF-N8YF64-F1
#
_entry.id   AF-N8YF64-F1
#
_cell.length_a   1.000
_cell.length_b   1.000
_cell.length_c   1.000
_cell.angle_alpha   90.00
_cell.angle_beta   90.00
_cell.angle_gamma   90.00
#
_symmetry.space_group_name_H-M   'P 1'
#
loop_
_entity.id
_entity.type
_entity.pdbx_description
1 polymer ?
#
loop_
_entity_poly.entity_id
_entity_poly.type
_entity_poly.pdbx_seq_one_letter_code
_entity_poly.pdbx_strand_id
1 'polypeptide(L)'
;GNSLAQNLGGSSTYKDGVVTAPNYQITNLDGTSSTAATVGDAISSLNTAVTTPLTFTGDSGSSTNKLGTTLAITGDNNITTTASQGKVAVTLNKDLTGLNSVQTVDANDPNKVSTLTAGGTTVTDGTNTTVYGSNGLDINNGAVTLGKDGLNAGGVTVGKDGINANDKTISNVGDAVNGKDATNLQQVQDIVAKSGEGSQAATDALGNSLAQNLGGSSTYKDGVVTAPNYQITNLDG
;
A
#
# COMPACT_ATOMS: atom_id res chain seq x y z
N GLY A 1 -63.68 21.09 56.65
CA GLY A 1 -62.41 20.68 57.28
C GLY A 1 -61.89 19.39 56.68
N ASN A 2 -62.36 18.24 57.16
CA ASN A 2 -61.87 16.92 56.74
C ASN A 2 -61.96 16.66 55.22
N SER A 3 -63.08 16.99 54.57
CA SER A 3 -63.23 16.84 53.12
C SER A 3 -62.25 17.72 52.32
N LEU A 4 -61.95 18.92 52.81
CA LEU A 4 -60.98 19.81 52.16
C LEU A 4 -59.55 19.25 52.27
N ALA A 5 -59.14 18.79 53.47
CA ALA A 5 -57.84 18.15 53.66
C ALA A 5 -57.69 16.88 52.81
N GLN A 6 -58.74 16.05 52.74
CA GLN A 6 -58.77 14.87 51.88
C GLN A 6 -58.66 15.23 50.39
N ASN A 7 -59.38 16.27 49.94
CA ASN A 7 -59.35 16.71 48.55
C ASN A 7 -58.02 17.36 48.14
N LEU A 8 -57.30 17.98 49.09
CA LEU A 8 -55.92 18.43 48.86
C LEU A 8 -54.96 17.23 48.78
N GLY A 9 -55.17 16.18 49.58
CA GLY A 9 -54.28 15.03 49.61
C GLY A 9 -52.90 15.41 50.16
N GLY A 10 -51.81 14.81 49.65
CA GLY A 10 -50.45 15.15 50.09
C GLY A 10 -50.22 14.99 51.60
N SER A 11 -50.95 14.09 52.26
CA SER A 11 -50.95 13.94 53.73
C SER A 11 -51.49 15.15 54.51
N SER A 12 -52.28 16.03 53.89
CA SER A 12 -53.03 17.08 54.60
C SER A 12 -53.99 16.49 55.64
N THR A 13 -54.11 17.14 56.79
CA THR A 13 -55.01 16.79 57.89
C THR A 13 -55.85 17.99 58.31
N TYR A 14 -57.01 17.77 58.95
CA TYR A 14 -57.82 18.83 59.55
C TYR A 14 -57.98 18.58 61.05
N LYS A 15 -57.51 19.54 61.87
CA LYS A 15 -57.59 19.48 63.32
C LYS A 15 -57.84 20.89 63.88
N ASP A 16 -58.78 21.01 64.82
CA ASP A 16 -59.07 22.24 65.55
C ASP A 16 -59.30 23.49 64.67
N GLY A 17 -60.01 23.32 63.55
CA GLY A 17 -60.32 24.41 62.63
C GLY A 17 -59.25 24.71 61.58
N VAL A 18 -58.08 24.06 61.64
CA VAL A 18 -56.94 24.30 60.75
C VAL A 18 -56.70 23.11 59.82
N VAL A 19 -56.44 23.38 58.55
CA VAL A 19 -55.97 22.38 57.57
C VAL A 19 -54.45 22.49 57.43
N THR A 20 -53.72 21.39 57.61
CA THR A 20 -52.27 21.38 57.35
C THR A 20 -51.99 21.44 55.85
N ALA A 21 -50.94 22.16 55.45
CA ALA A 21 -50.53 22.20 54.05
C ALA A 21 -50.25 20.79 53.52
N PRO A 22 -50.60 20.49 52.26
CA PRO A 22 -50.22 19.24 51.64
C PRO A 22 -48.70 19.18 51.47
N ASN A 23 -48.17 17.98 51.36
CA ASN A 23 -46.79 17.69 51.00
C ASN A 23 -46.80 16.79 49.76
N TYR A 24 -46.68 17.40 48.58
CA TYR A 24 -46.59 16.66 47.32
C TYR A 24 -45.13 16.31 47.04
N GLN A 25 -44.81 15.03 47.01
CA GLN A 25 -43.49 14.53 46.61
C GLN A 25 -43.34 14.65 45.09
N ILE A 26 -42.25 15.27 44.64
CA ILE A 26 -41.92 15.48 43.23
C ILE A 26 -40.59 14.81 42.93
N THR A 27 -40.52 14.03 41.84
CA THR A 27 -39.26 13.52 41.30
C THR A 27 -38.77 14.48 40.21
N ASN A 28 -37.60 15.06 40.41
CA ASN A 28 -36.95 15.96 39.47
C ASN A 28 -36.33 15.18 38.30
N LEU A 29 -36.00 15.88 37.20
CA LEU A 29 -35.43 15.26 35.99
C LEU A 29 -34.07 14.58 36.22
N ASP A 30 -33.31 15.04 37.20
CA ASP A 30 -32.04 14.45 37.61
C ASP A 30 -32.20 13.26 38.57
N GLY A 31 -33.44 12.87 38.87
CA GLY A 31 -33.77 11.77 39.78
C GLY A 31 -33.84 12.17 41.27
N THR A 32 -33.53 13.41 41.63
CA THR A 32 -33.66 13.90 43.02
C THR A 32 -35.13 14.11 43.41
N SER A 33 -35.41 14.22 44.72
CA SER A 33 -36.77 14.49 45.22
C SER A 33 -36.90 15.90 45.79
N SER A 34 -38.03 16.54 45.52
CA SER A 34 -38.44 17.82 46.12
C SER A 34 -39.88 17.73 46.64
N THR A 35 -40.33 18.76 47.38
CA THR A 35 -41.70 18.82 47.90
C THR A 35 -42.38 20.14 47.55
N ALA A 36 -43.70 20.09 47.34
CA ALA A 36 -44.54 21.26 47.14
C ALA A 36 -45.63 21.33 48.20
N ALA A 37 -45.82 22.53 48.77
CA ALA A 37 -46.81 22.80 49.82
C ALA A 37 -48.18 23.24 49.26
N THR A 38 -48.28 23.45 47.94
CA THR A 38 -49.52 23.84 47.26
C THR A 38 -49.68 23.08 45.94
N VAL A 39 -50.93 22.99 45.47
CA VAL A 39 -51.25 22.39 44.16
C VAL A 39 -50.59 23.19 43.03
N GLY A 40 -50.56 24.52 43.14
CA GLY A 40 -49.96 25.40 42.12
C GLY A 40 -48.47 25.18 41.97
N ASP A 41 -47.73 25.04 43.08
CA ASP A 41 -46.29 24.75 43.05
C ASP A 41 -46.02 23.36 42.46
N ALA A 42 -46.81 22.36 42.83
CA ALA A 42 -46.69 21.00 42.29
C ALA A 42 -46.92 20.98 40.77
N ILE A 43 -47.96 21.65 40.28
CA ILE A 43 -48.25 21.77 38.84
C ILE A 43 -47.16 22.55 38.11
N SER A 44 -46.65 23.63 38.71
CA SER A 44 -45.58 24.45 38.12
C SER A 44 -44.29 23.66 37.97
N SER A 45 -43.94 22.84 38.96
CA SER A 45 -42.79 21.93 38.91
C SER A 45 -42.96 20.89 37.79
N LEU A 46 -44.13 20.28 37.67
CA LEU A 46 -44.42 19.35 36.57
C LEU A 46 -44.31 20.04 35.21
N ASN A 47 -44.89 21.24 35.06
CA ASN A 47 -44.83 22.02 33.83
C ASN A 47 -43.39 22.37 33.44
N THR A 48 -42.57 22.75 34.43
CA THR A 48 -41.14 23.03 34.21
C THR A 48 -40.41 21.77 33.74
N ALA A 49 -40.66 20.62 34.36
CA ALA A 49 -40.03 19.36 33.98
C ALA A 49 -40.39 18.96 32.54
N VAL A 50 -41.67 19.00 32.15
CA VAL A 50 -42.10 18.57 30.80
C VAL A 50 -41.75 19.56 29.70
N THR A 51 -41.45 20.82 30.05
CA THR A 51 -41.01 21.84 29.09
C THR A 51 -39.49 22.01 29.02
N THR A 52 -38.74 21.36 29.92
CA THR A 52 -37.28 21.34 29.87
C THR A 52 -36.82 20.51 28.66
N PRO A 53 -36.03 21.08 27.75
CA PRO A 53 -35.65 20.39 26.52
C PRO A 53 -34.49 19.40 26.72
N LEU A 54 -34.30 18.52 25.76
CA LEU A 54 -33.08 17.74 25.58
C LEU A 54 -32.09 18.55 24.73
N THR A 55 -30.84 18.62 25.19
CA THR A 55 -29.75 19.26 24.46
C THR A 55 -28.76 18.21 23.96
N PHE A 56 -28.44 18.26 22.67
CA PHE A 56 -27.49 17.37 21.99
C PHE A 56 -26.34 18.20 21.44
N THR A 57 -25.10 17.80 21.72
CA THR A 57 -23.88 18.42 21.19
C THR A 57 -23.19 17.49 20.22
N GLY A 58 -22.70 18.01 19.10
CA GLY A 58 -21.81 17.29 18.19
C GLY A 58 -20.36 17.75 18.33
N ASP A 59 -19.47 17.18 17.51
CA ASP A 59 -18.09 17.66 17.37
C ASP A 59 -18.05 19.15 16.96
N SER A 60 -19.10 19.59 16.25
CA SER A 60 -19.44 21.00 16.08
C SER A 60 -20.94 21.22 16.26
N GLY A 61 -21.31 22.37 16.85
CA GLY A 61 -22.70 22.78 17.02
C GLY A 61 -23.48 22.07 18.14
N SER A 62 -24.73 22.49 18.32
CA SER A 62 -25.66 21.97 19.33
C SER A 62 -27.10 22.09 18.85
N SER A 63 -27.98 21.23 19.34
CA SER A 63 -29.42 21.27 19.10
C SER A 63 -30.18 21.09 20.41
N THR A 64 -31.23 21.90 20.61
CA THR A 64 -32.11 21.84 21.77
C THR A 64 -33.52 21.52 21.31
N ASN A 65 -34.08 20.40 21.78
CA ASN A 65 -35.36 19.85 21.33
C ASN A 65 -36.29 19.66 22.51
N LYS A 66 -37.55 20.10 22.40
CA LYS A 66 -38.54 19.88 23.45
C LYS A 66 -38.99 18.42 23.46
N LEU A 67 -39.47 17.94 24.59
CA LEU A 67 -40.08 16.61 24.65
C LEU A 67 -41.25 16.53 23.66
N GLY A 68 -41.35 15.41 22.96
CA GLY A 68 -42.36 15.19 21.92
C GLY A 68 -42.04 15.77 20.54
N THR A 69 -40.93 16.49 20.36
CA THR A 69 -40.46 16.90 19.02
C THR A 69 -39.52 15.88 18.40
N THR A 70 -39.38 15.92 17.08
CA THR A 70 -38.46 15.04 16.34
C THR A 70 -37.07 15.66 16.24
N LEU A 71 -36.04 14.89 16.60
CA LEU A 71 -34.66 15.14 16.22
C LEU A 71 -34.27 14.13 15.13
N ALA A 72 -33.87 14.63 13.96
CA ALA A 72 -33.32 13.78 12.92
C ALA A 72 -31.82 13.57 13.15
N ILE A 73 -31.36 12.32 13.04
CA ILE A 73 -29.94 11.98 12.95
C ILE A 73 -29.74 11.51 11.52
N THR A 74 -29.14 12.35 10.69
CA THR A 74 -28.99 12.14 9.25
C THR A 74 -27.55 11.81 8.91
N GLY A 75 -27.38 10.84 8.02
CA GLY A 75 -26.09 10.55 7.39
C GLY A 75 -25.83 11.44 6.17
N ASP A 76 -24.88 11.03 5.36
CA ASP A 76 -24.48 11.68 4.12
C ASP A 76 -24.30 10.63 3.00
N ASN A 77 -23.54 10.97 1.94
CA ASN A 77 -23.26 10.05 0.85
C ASN A 77 -22.51 8.78 1.29
N ASN A 78 -21.80 8.83 2.41
CA ASN A 78 -20.88 7.80 2.90
C ASN A 78 -21.29 7.21 4.26
N ILE A 79 -22.20 7.86 4.97
CA ILE A 79 -22.76 7.42 6.25
C ILE A 79 -24.26 7.23 6.12
N THR A 80 -24.77 6.10 6.60
CA THR A 80 -26.21 5.84 6.73
C THR A 80 -26.60 5.81 8.21
N THR A 81 -27.76 6.40 8.50
CA THR A 81 -28.39 6.37 9.82
C THR A 81 -29.74 5.66 9.73
N THR A 82 -30.03 4.74 10.66
CA THR A 82 -31.33 4.06 10.74
C THR A 82 -31.84 4.05 12.17
N ALA A 83 -33.11 4.42 12.35
CA ALA A 83 -33.76 4.40 13.65
C ALA A 83 -34.69 3.20 13.76
N SER A 84 -34.69 2.56 14.93
CA SER A 84 -35.59 1.48 15.32
C SER A 84 -35.89 1.60 16.82
N GLN A 85 -36.76 0.76 17.37
CA GLN A 85 -37.13 0.85 18.78
C GLN A 85 -35.90 0.75 19.68
N GLY A 86 -35.65 1.81 20.47
CA GLY A 86 -34.54 1.87 21.43
C GLY A 86 -33.13 2.01 20.80
N LYS A 87 -33.01 2.19 19.49
CA LYS A 87 -31.71 2.23 18.81
C LYS A 87 -31.69 3.16 17.61
N VAL A 88 -30.57 3.88 17.48
CA VAL A 88 -30.13 4.47 16.22
C VAL A 88 -28.82 3.79 15.82
N ALA A 89 -28.76 3.23 14.62
CA ALA A 89 -27.52 2.71 14.05
C ALA A 89 -26.91 3.77 13.13
N VAL A 90 -25.61 4.00 13.26
CA VAL A 90 -24.80 4.85 12.37
C VAL A 90 -23.73 3.97 11.76
N THR A 91 -23.70 3.88 10.43
CA THR A 91 -22.84 2.92 9.72
C THR A 91 -22.24 3.55 8.48
N LEU A 92 -21.02 3.14 8.11
CA LEU A 92 -20.46 3.44 6.80
C LEU A 92 -21.26 2.71 5.71
N ASN A 93 -21.40 3.37 4.57
CA ASN A 93 -21.93 2.77 3.35
C ASN A 93 -20.93 1.75 2.80
N LYS A 94 -21.41 0.72 2.08
CA LYS A 94 -20.53 -0.27 1.47
C LYS A 94 -19.66 0.33 0.38
N ASP A 95 -20.25 1.19 -0.43
CA ASP A 95 -19.56 1.96 -1.45
C ASP A 95 -19.37 3.38 -0.93
N LEU A 96 -18.13 3.82 -0.89
CA LEU A 96 -17.79 5.20 -0.56
C LEU A 96 -17.57 5.97 -1.86
N THR A 97 -18.24 7.12 -2.00
CA THR A 97 -18.22 7.91 -3.23
C THR A 97 -17.95 9.38 -2.93
N GLY A 98 -17.37 10.08 -3.91
CA GLY A 98 -17.05 11.51 -3.79
C GLY A 98 -15.93 11.82 -2.77
N LEU A 99 -15.13 10.82 -2.38
CA LEU A 99 -13.96 11.05 -1.54
C LEU A 99 -12.81 11.64 -2.35
N ASN A 100 -12.07 12.57 -1.75
CA ASN A 100 -10.80 13.05 -2.30
C ASN A 100 -9.67 12.04 -2.07
N SER A 101 -9.63 11.45 -0.88
CA SER A 101 -8.64 10.44 -0.49
C SER A 101 -9.13 9.56 0.66
N VAL A 102 -8.45 8.43 0.84
CA VAL A 102 -8.48 7.62 2.06
C VAL A 102 -7.05 7.51 2.57
N GLN A 103 -6.81 7.92 3.82
CA GLN A 103 -5.46 7.93 4.40
C GLN A 103 -5.41 7.09 5.67
N THR A 104 -4.37 6.29 5.80
CA THR A 104 -3.93 5.71 7.06
C THR A 104 -2.56 6.25 7.41
N VAL A 105 -2.35 6.53 8.70
CA VAL A 105 -1.10 7.01 9.26
C VAL A 105 -0.73 6.05 10.39
N ASP A 106 0.53 5.65 10.48
CA ASP A 106 1.00 4.85 11.61
C ASP A 106 0.81 5.64 12.91
N ALA A 107 0.25 4.99 13.93
CA ALA A 107 -0.08 5.64 15.20
C ALA A 107 1.16 6.16 15.94
N ASN A 108 2.34 5.58 15.69
CA ASN A 108 3.59 5.91 16.36
C ASN A 108 4.58 6.68 15.47
N ASP A 109 4.28 6.84 14.18
CA ASP A 109 5.15 7.55 13.24
C ASP A 109 4.33 8.28 12.16
N PRO A 110 4.20 9.62 12.24
CA PRO A 110 3.40 10.39 11.28
C PRO A 110 3.98 10.39 9.85
N ASN A 111 5.23 9.94 9.66
CA ASN A 111 5.83 9.86 8.33
C ASN A 111 5.50 8.55 7.60
N LYS A 112 4.91 7.57 8.27
CA LYS A 112 4.49 6.30 7.68
C LYS A 112 3.02 6.38 7.28
N VAL A 113 2.78 6.57 5.99
CA VAL A 113 1.47 6.95 5.46
C VAL A 113 1.12 6.10 4.25
N SER A 114 -0.13 5.65 4.18
CA SER A 114 -0.75 5.12 2.95
C SER A 114 -1.92 6.01 2.57
N THR A 115 -1.90 6.55 1.34
CA THR A 115 -2.92 7.48 0.83
C THR A 115 -3.45 6.99 -0.52
N LEU A 116 -4.70 6.53 -0.53
CA LEU A 116 -5.45 6.22 -1.76
C LEU A 116 -6.08 7.50 -2.29
N THR A 117 -5.88 7.76 -3.58
CA THR A 117 -6.47 8.88 -4.33
C THR A 117 -6.99 8.38 -5.68
N ALA A 118 -7.64 9.26 -6.45
CA ALA A 118 -8.01 8.96 -7.84
C ALA A 118 -6.80 8.66 -8.74
N GLY A 119 -5.61 9.17 -8.41
CA GLY A 119 -4.37 8.90 -9.15
C GLY A 119 -3.71 7.57 -8.79
N GLY A 120 -4.11 6.94 -7.67
CA GLY A 120 -3.57 5.67 -7.22
C GLY A 120 -3.25 5.57 -5.71
N THR A 121 -2.50 4.52 -5.40
CA THR A 121 -1.81 4.12 -4.16
C THR A 121 -0.49 4.78 -3.84
N THR A 122 -0.38 5.75 -2.94
CA THR A 122 0.94 6.11 -2.37
C THR A 122 1.13 5.46 -1.01
N VAL A 123 2.23 4.73 -0.82
CA VAL A 123 2.66 4.18 0.47
C VAL A 123 4.10 4.64 0.74
N THR A 124 4.35 5.23 1.91
CA THR A 124 5.69 5.65 2.31
C THR A 124 6.01 5.23 3.74
N ASP A 125 7.28 4.90 3.99
CA ASP A 125 7.82 4.69 5.33
C ASP A 125 8.57 5.93 5.89
N GLY A 126 8.45 7.08 5.20
CA GLY A 126 9.18 8.32 5.47
C GLY A 126 10.50 8.45 4.72
N THR A 127 11.07 7.35 4.21
CA THR A 127 12.30 7.32 3.40
C THR A 127 12.02 6.81 1.99
N ASN A 128 11.37 5.66 1.91
CA ASN A 128 10.99 4.96 0.70
C ASN A 128 9.54 5.30 0.35
N THR A 129 9.26 5.39 -0.95
CA THR A 129 7.91 5.62 -1.46
C THR A 129 7.59 4.59 -2.53
N THR A 130 6.44 3.96 -2.44
CA THR A 130 5.86 3.17 -3.52
C THR A 130 4.58 3.86 -4.01
N VAL A 131 4.48 4.05 -5.32
CA VAL A 131 3.28 4.57 -5.98
C VAL A 131 2.77 3.53 -6.95
N TYR A 132 1.53 3.07 -6.78
CA TYR A 132 0.80 2.33 -7.82
C TYR A 132 -0.30 3.22 -8.40
N GLY A 133 -0.39 3.35 -9.71
CA GLY A 133 -1.38 4.22 -10.33
C GLY A 133 -1.50 4.02 -11.84
N SER A 134 -2.11 4.99 -12.51
CA SER A 134 -2.29 4.97 -13.97
C SER A 134 -0.98 4.87 -14.77
N ASN A 135 0.12 5.36 -14.19
CA ASN A 135 1.45 5.31 -14.80
C ASN A 135 2.21 4.00 -14.49
N GLY A 136 1.58 3.07 -13.76
CA GLY A 136 2.18 1.80 -13.35
C GLY A 136 2.64 1.80 -11.89
N LEU A 137 3.74 1.10 -11.61
CA LEU A 137 4.34 0.94 -10.29
C LEU A 137 5.68 1.67 -10.25
N ASP A 138 5.86 2.55 -9.29
CA ASP A 138 7.13 3.24 -8.97
C ASP A 138 7.52 2.84 -7.54
N ILE A 139 8.74 2.35 -7.36
CA ILE A 139 9.30 1.94 -6.08
C ILE A 139 10.56 2.75 -5.81
N ASN A 140 10.63 3.31 -4.60
CA ASN A 140 11.73 4.11 -4.07
C ASN A 140 12.10 5.27 -5.01
N ASN A 141 11.08 6.05 -5.41
CA ASN A 141 11.25 7.28 -6.17
C ASN A 141 12.02 7.09 -7.49
N GLY A 142 11.65 6.08 -8.25
CA GLY A 142 12.18 5.81 -9.59
C GLY A 142 13.32 4.79 -9.62
N ALA A 143 13.75 4.24 -8.48
CA ALA A 143 14.79 3.22 -8.45
C ALA A 143 14.37 1.95 -9.20
N VAL A 144 13.10 1.56 -9.03
CA VAL A 144 12.46 0.52 -9.84
C VAL A 144 11.13 1.06 -10.33
N THR A 145 10.89 0.99 -11.64
CA THR A 145 9.62 1.39 -12.25
C THR A 145 9.12 0.30 -13.18
N LEU A 146 7.80 0.08 -13.17
CA LEU A 146 7.09 -0.75 -14.14
C LEU A 146 5.98 0.11 -14.74
N GLY A 147 6.08 0.40 -16.03
CA GLY A 147 5.11 1.25 -16.72
C GLY A 147 4.80 0.76 -18.12
N LYS A 148 4.21 1.64 -18.94
CA LYS A 148 3.87 1.34 -20.34
C LYS A 148 5.06 0.88 -21.20
N ASP A 149 6.28 1.27 -20.83
CA ASP A 149 7.50 0.95 -21.56
C ASP A 149 8.17 -0.34 -21.06
N GLY A 150 7.65 -0.95 -19.99
CA GLY A 150 8.19 -2.15 -19.36
C GLY A 150 8.80 -1.92 -17.98
N LEU A 151 9.70 -2.81 -17.57
CA LEU A 151 10.43 -2.74 -16.31
C LEU A 151 11.73 -1.97 -16.49
N ASN A 152 12.04 -1.08 -15.55
CA ASN A 152 13.35 -0.47 -15.36
C ASN A 152 13.77 -0.68 -13.91
N ALA A 153 14.90 -1.34 -13.69
CA ALA A 153 15.50 -1.56 -12.38
C ALA A 153 16.92 -0.98 -12.37
N GLY A 154 17.06 0.26 -11.90
CA GLY A 154 18.37 0.94 -11.84
C GLY A 154 19.06 1.08 -13.19
N GLY A 155 18.30 1.22 -14.27
CA GLY A 155 18.78 1.35 -15.66
C GLY A 155 18.82 0.04 -16.44
N VAL A 156 18.74 -1.12 -15.79
CA VAL A 156 18.50 -2.40 -16.49
C VAL A 156 17.04 -2.43 -16.92
N THR A 157 16.78 -2.58 -18.22
CA THR A 157 15.41 -2.50 -18.75
C THR A 157 14.96 -3.79 -19.43
N VAL A 158 13.67 -4.08 -19.30
CA VAL A 158 12.96 -5.12 -20.04
C VAL A 158 11.73 -4.48 -20.65
N GLY A 159 11.69 -4.39 -21.98
CA GLY A 159 10.62 -3.72 -22.72
C GLY A 159 10.24 -4.46 -23.99
N LYS A 160 9.39 -3.84 -24.80
CA LYS A 160 8.91 -4.43 -26.08
C LYS A 160 10.02 -4.75 -27.07
N ASP A 161 11.16 -4.08 -26.96
CA ASP A 161 12.31 -4.25 -27.87
C ASP A 161 13.36 -5.23 -27.31
N GLY A 162 13.12 -5.83 -26.15
CA GLY A 162 14.00 -6.82 -25.52
C GLY A 162 14.57 -6.38 -24.17
N ILE A 163 15.78 -6.84 -23.88
CA ILE A 163 16.49 -6.64 -22.60
C ILE A 163 17.72 -5.78 -22.84
N ASN A 164 17.90 -4.74 -22.02
CA ASN A 164 19.13 -3.95 -21.96
C ASN A 164 19.75 -4.08 -20.56
N ALA A 165 20.95 -4.65 -20.49
CA ALA A 165 21.68 -4.81 -19.24
C ALA A 165 22.40 -3.55 -18.77
N ASN A 166 22.41 -2.46 -19.55
CA ASN A 166 23.04 -1.19 -19.20
C ASN A 166 24.52 -1.35 -18.77
N ASP A 167 25.28 -2.01 -19.65
CA ASP A 167 26.69 -2.37 -19.49
C ASP A 167 27.01 -3.19 -18.22
N LYS A 168 25.99 -3.81 -17.61
CA LYS A 168 26.19 -4.73 -16.49
C LYS A 168 26.50 -6.13 -17.01
N THR A 169 27.34 -6.84 -16.27
CA THR A 169 27.62 -8.25 -16.50
C THR A 169 26.34 -9.07 -16.35
N ILE A 170 26.05 -9.91 -17.33
CA ILE A 170 25.02 -10.95 -17.23
C ILE A 170 25.72 -12.24 -16.80
N SER A 171 25.67 -12.54 -15.51
CA SER A 171 26.22 -13.78 -14.94
C SER A 171 25.17 -14.90 -14.91
N ASN A 172 25.59 -16.11 -14.55
CA ASN A 172 24.72 -17.30 -14.48
C ASN A 172 24.05 -17.67 -15.81
N VAL A 173 24.69 -17.32 -16.92
CA VAL A 173 24.33 -17.83 -18.25
C VAL A 173 24.88 -19.25 -18.36
N GLY A 174 23.98 -20.24 -18.35
CA GLY A 174 24.35 -21.64 -18.54
C GLY A 174 24.95 -21.90 -19.93
N ASP A 175 25.54 -23.08 -20.13
CA ASP A 175 26.02 -23.48 -21.46
C ASP A 175 24.85 -23.51 -22.44
N ALA A 176 25.02 -22.85 -23.60
CA ALA A 176 24.06 -22.92 -24.69
C ALA A 176 23.91 -24.36 -25.21
N VAL A 177 22.67 -24.87 -25.28
CA VAL A 177 22.35 -26.21 -25.80
C VAL A 177 21.60 -26.09 -27.13
N ASN A 178 20.72 -25.10 -27.27
CA ASN A 178 19.93 -24.83 -28.46
C ASN A 178 20.47 -23.62 -29.23
N GLY A 179 20.18 -23.55 -30.53
CA GLY A 179 20.67 -22.48 -31.41
C GLY A 179 20.15 -21.05 -31.11
N LYS A 180 19.30 -20.87 -30.09
CA LYS A 180 18.79 -19.55 -29.66
C LYS A 180 19.21 -19.20 -28.22
N ASP A 181 19.97 -20.07 -27.57
CA ASP A 181 20.48 -19.82 -26.23
C ASP A 181 21.65 -18.82 -26.31
N ALA A 182 21.81 -17.99 -25.28
CA ALA A 182 22.99 -17.14 -25.16
C ALA A 182 24.21 -17.99 -24.79
N THR A 183 25.35 -17.77 -25.44
CA THR A 183 26.61 -18.43 -25.10
C THR A 183 27.32 -17.71 -23.94
N ASN A 184 27.93 -18.46 -23.03
CA ASN A 184 28.75 -17.87 -21.97
C ASN A 184 30.22 -17.70 -22.40
N LEU A 185 31.02 -17.04 -21.56
CA LEU A 185 32.44 -16.77 -21.86
C LEU A 185 33.29 -18.04 -21.99
N GLN A 186 33.00 -19.08 -21.20
CA GLN A 186 33.73 -20.35 -21.27
C GLN A 186 33.59 -20.99 -22.65
N GLN A 187 32.37 -21.05 -23.19
CA GLN A 187 32.12 -21.58 -24.52
C GLN A 187 32.88 -20.79 -25.60
N VAL A 188 32.96 -19.46 -25.46
CA VAL A 188 33.75 -18.62 -26.38
C VAL A 188 35.25 -18.91 -26.26
N GLN A 189 35.78 -19.03 -25.04
CA GLN A 189 37.18 -19.35 -24.80
C GLN A 189 37.56 -20.74 -25.35
N ASP A 190 36.68 -21.74 -25.19
CA ASP A 190 36.89 -23.08 -25.73
C ASP A 190 36.94 -23.08 -27.26
N ILE A 191 36.09 -22.28 -27.91
CA ILE A 191 36.11 -22.10 -29.37
C ILE A 191 37.44 -21.46 -29.80
N VAL A 192 37.87 -20.41 -29.10
CA VAL A 192 39.14 -19.73 -29.40
C VAL A 192 40.33 -20.68 -29.26
N ALA A 193 40.39 -21.45 -28.18
CA ALA A 193 41.46 -22.43 -27.96
C ALA A 193 41.51 -23.48 -29.09
N LYS A 194 40.37 -24.10 -29.42
CA LYS A 194 40.27 -25.08 -30.51
C LYS A 194 40.67 -24.49 -31.87
N SER A 195 40.33 -23.23 -32.13
CA SER A 195 40.72 -22.56 -33.37
C SER A 195 42.23 -22.30 -33.47
N GLY A 196 42.88 -21.98 -32.35
CA GLY A 196 44.33 -21.82 -32.27
C GLY A 196 45.06 -23.13 -32.53
N GLU A 197 44.62 -24.21 -31.89
CA GLU A 197 45.17 -25.56 -32.09
C GLU A 197 45.05 -26.04 -33.54
N GLY A 198 43.87 -25.88 -34.15
CA GLY A 198 43.63 -26.25 -35.54
C GLY A 198 44.50 -25.46 -36.52
N SER A 199 44.68 -24.16 -36.27
CA SER A 199 45.52 -23.29 -37.10
C SER A 199 47.00 -23.63 -37.00
N GLN A 200 47.48 -23.94 -35.80
CA GLN A 200 48.84 -24.42 -35.59
C GLN A 200 49.07 -25.75 -36.31
N ALA A 201 48.15 -26.70 -36.16
CA ALA A 201 48.23 -27.99 -36.83
C ALA A 201 48.27 -27.86 -38.37
N ALA A 202 47.46 -26.97 -38.95
CA ALA A 202 47.48 -26.72 -40.38
C ALA A 202 48.79 -26.05 -40.85
N THR A 203 49.29 -25.08 -40.08
CA THR A 203 50.58 -24.42 -40.35
C THR A 203 51.73 -25.41 -40.28
N ASP A 204 51.71 -26.28 -39.28
CA ASP A 204 52.69 -27.35 -39.11
C ASP A 204 52.64 -28.35 -40.26
N ALA A 205 51.44 -28.75 -40.70
CA ALA A 205 51.29 -29.64 -41.84
C ALA A 205 51.86 -29.03 -43.12
N LEU A 206 51.60 -27.75 -43.38
CA LEU A 206 52.15 -27.03 -44.53
C LEU A 206 53.67 -26.88 -44.44
N GLY A 207 54.18 -26.45 -43.28
CA GLY A 207 55.61 -26.29 -43.04
C GLY A 207 56.38 -27.59 -43.23
N ASN A 208 55.86 -28.70 -42.68
CA ASN A 208 56.40 -30.04 -42.88
C ASN A 208 56.36 -30.46 -44.36
N SER A 209 55.25 -30.21 -45.06
CA SER A 209 55.12 -30.54 -46.49
C SER A 209 56.11 -29.75 -47.36
N LEU A 210 56.30 -28.47 -47.06
CA LEU A 210 57.26 -27.61 -47.75
C LEU A 210 58.70 -28.11 -47.51
N ALA A 211 59.08 -28.39 -46.27
CA ALA A 211 60.41 -28.92 -45.95
C ALA A 211 60.70 -30.25 -46.67
N GLN A 212 59.71 -31.16 -46.71
CA GLN A 212 59.82 -32.43 -47.45
C GLN A 212 60.01 -32.22 -48.95
N ASN A 213 59.23 -31.32 -49.56
CA ASN A 213 59.29 -31.04 -51.00
C ASN A 213 60.56 -30.30 -51.42
N LEU A 214 61.12 -29.46 -50.54
CA LEU A 214 62.45 -28.87 -50.77
C LEU A 214 63.52 -29.97 -50.75
N GLY A 215 63.48 -30.94 -49.84
CA GLY A 215 64.53 -31.96 -49.75
C GLY A 215 65.87 -31.35 -49.31
N GLY A 216 67.02 -31.92 -49.71
CA GLY A 216 68.34 -31.38 -49.33
C GLY A 216 68.57 -31.25 -47.82
N SER A 217 67.97 -32.13 -47.01
CA SER A 217 67.98 -32.06 -45.52
C SER A 217 67.22 -30.89 -44.89
N SER A 218 66.34 -30.19 -45.62
CA SER A 218 65.39 -29.23 -45.05
C SER A 218 64.50 -29.86 -43.97
N THR A 219 64.19 -29.10 -42.92
CA THR A 219 63.35 -29.47 -41.78
C THR A 219 62.40 -28.34 -41.43
N TYR A 220 61.28 -28.66 -40.79
CA TYR A 220 60.35 -27.69 -40.21
C TYR A 220 60.32 -27.83 -38.70
N LYS A 221 60.44 -26.71 -37.98
CA LYS A 221 60.32 -26.66 -36.52
C LYS A 221 59.88 -25.26 -36.09
N ASP A 222 58.93 -25.20 -35.17
CA ASP A 222 58.48 -23.97 -34.50
C ASP A 222 58.15 -22.82 -35.50
N GLY A 223 57.43 -23.14 -36.58
CA GLY A 223 57.02 -22.15 -37.59
C GLY A 223 58.07 -21.83 -38.67
N VAL A 224 59.26 -22.45 -38.64
CA VAL A 224 60.38 -22.13 -39.54
C VAL A 224 60.80 -23.34 -40.36
N VAL A 225 60.99 -23.15 -41.66
CA VAL A 225 61.59 -24.13 -42.59
C VAL A 225 63.06 -23.82 -42.80
N THR A 226 63.95 -24.79 -42.62
CA THR A 226 65.40 -24.64 -42.88
C THR A 226 65.71 -24.75 -44.38
N ALA A 227 66.71 -23.99 -44.84
CA ALA A 227 67.09 -23.98 -46.26
C ALA A 227 67.66 -25.34 -46.73
N PRO A 228 67.37 -25.77 -47.97
CA PRO A 228 67.89 -27.02 -48.49
C PRO A 228 69.38 -26.92 -48.82
N ASN A 229 70.10 -28.03 -48.65
CA ASN A 229 71.50 -28.19 -48.99
C ASN A 229 71.66 -29.31 -50.03
N TYR A 230 71.90 -28.93 -51.29
CA TYR A 230 72.17 -29.87 -52.37
C TYR A 230 73.67 -29.88 -52.70
N GLN A 231 74.31 -31.04 -52.56
CA GLN A 231 75.68 -31.21 -53.01
C GLN A 231 75.71 -31.66 -54.46
N ILE A 232 76.43 -30.93 -55.31
CA ILE A 232 76.68 -31.31 -56.70
C ILE A 232 78.08 -31.93 -56.75
N THR A 233 78.16 -33.24 -56.97
CA THR A 233 79.41 -33.89 -57.35
C THR A 233 79.59 -33.74 -58.86
N ASN A 234 80.66 -33.07 -59.28
CA ASN A 234 81.07 -33.11 -60.67
C ASN A 234 81.48 -34.56 -60.99
N LEU A 235 80.89 -35.13 -62.03
CA LEU A 235 81.35 -36.39 -62.60
C LEU A 235 82.52 -36.06 -63.52
N ASP A 236 83.72 -36.23 -63.00
CA ASP A 236 84.96 -36.13 -63.76
C ASP A 236 84.92 -37.19 -64.89
N GLY A 237 84.81 -36.73 -66.13
CA GLY A 237 85.00 -37.51 -67.35
C GLY A 237 86.32 -37.17 -68.02
#